data_AF-A0A9P9L0L5-F1
#
_entry.id   AF-A0A9P9L0L5-F1
#
_cell.length_a   1.000
_cell.length_b   1.000
_cell.length_c   1.000
_cell.angle_alpha   90.00
_cell.angle_beta   90.00
_cell.angle_gamma   90.00
#
_symmetry.space_group_name_H-M   'P 1'
#
loop_
_entity.id
_entity.type
_entity.pdbx_description
1 polymer ?
#
loop_
_entity_poly.entity_id
_entity_poly.type
_entity_poly.pdbx_seq_one_letter_code
_entity_poly.pdbx_strand_id
1 'polypeptide(L)'
;MVQFEEKDMVRSKEKEMVERMCHPPSNPTISEPTLRRRETVWERVLGNFVNALLRVIGVAIFLLSIGLFFMAVQEPEGEKRKELGRASGLSFGTAIVIWKSVCQAEEFRRQRFQADLEAGSISNEIPLIDIES
;
A
#
# COMPACT_ATOMS: atom_id res chain seq x y z
N MET A 1 -21.65 -41.56 61.10
CA MET A 1 -20.50 -40.64 61.17
C MET A 1 -20.06 -40.32 59.73
N VAL A 2 -20.88 -39.63 58.94
CA VAL A 2 -20.62 -39.28 57.52
C VAL A 2 -21.53 -38.09 57.14
N GLN A 3 -21.22 -36.87 57.61
CA GLN A 3 -21.94 -35.65 57.17
C GLN A 3 -21.07 -34.38 57.18
N PHE A 4 -19.76 -34.47 57.46
CA PHE A 4 -18.91 -33.30 57.65
C PHE A 4 -17.94 -33.00 56.49
N GLU A 5 -17.84 -33.86 55.47
CA GLU A 5 -16.88 -33.65 54.35
C GLU A 5 -17.46 -32.87 53.15
N GLU A 6 -18.78 -32.71 53.04
CA GLU A 6 -19.36 -32.14 51.81
C GLU A 6 -19.41 -30.59 51.80
N LYS A 7 -19.30 -29.94 52.96
CA LYS A 7 -19.42 -28.48 53.07
C LYS A 7 -18.16 -27.70 52.68
N ASP A 8 -16.98 -28.33 52.70
CA ASP A 8 -15.72 -27.64 52.38
C ASP A 8 -15.38 -27.65 50.88
N MET A 9 -15.99 -28.54 50.10
CA MET A 9 -15.71 -28.65 48.66
C MET A 9 -16.47 -27.60 47.82
N VAL A 10 -17.65 -27.15 48.28
CA VAL A 10 -18.46 -26.12 47.60
C VAL A 10 -17.83 -24.73 47.78
N ARG A 11 -17.26 -24.45 48.96
CA ARG A 11 -16.65 -23.15 49.28
C ARG A 11 -15.32 -22.90 48.56
N SER A 12 -14.62 -23.96 48.15
CA SER A 12 -13.39 -23.86 47.35
C SER A 12 -13.68 -23.46 45.90
N LYS A 13 -14.78 -23.96 45.31
CA LYS A 13 -15.18 -23.61 43.93
C LYS A 13 -15.67 -22.18 43.78
N GLU A 14 -16.32 -21.61 44.79
CA GLU A 14 -16.73 -20.20 44.77
C GLU A 14 -15.54 -19.24 44.82
N LYS A 15 -14.46 -19.58 45.55
CA LYS A 15 -13.24 -18.75 45.58
C LYS A 15 -12.49 -18.75 44.23
N GLU A 16 -12.45 -19.87 43.53
CA GLU A 16 -11.79 -19.95 42.23
C GLU A 16 -12.59 -19.24 41.11
N MET A 17 -13.92 -19.18 41.24
CA MET A 17 -14.78 -18.52 40.25
C MET A 17 -14.75 -16.99 40.37
N VAL A 18 -14.51 -16.44 41.57
CA VAL A 18 -14.42 -15.00 41.82
C VAL A 18 -13.07 -14.42 41.38
N GLU A 19 -11.98 -15.18 41.44
CA GLU A 19 -10.66 -14.71 40.98
C GLU A 19 -10.58 -14.55 39.45
N ARG A 20 -11.40 -15.27 38.67
CA ARG A 20 -11.47 -15.10 37.20
C ARG A 20 -12.34 -13.93 36.73
N MET A 21 -13.13 -13.31 37.60
CA MET A 21 -14.01 -12.18 37.26
C MET A 21 -13.40 -10.80 37.53
N CYS A 22 -12.22 -10.74 38.16
CA CYS A 22 -11.57 -9.48 38.53
C CYS A 22 -10.43 -9.06 37.59
N HIS A 23 -10.42 -9.53 36.34
CA HIS A 23 -9.70 -8.81 35.31
C HIS A 23 -10.65 -7.74 34.76
N PRO A 24 -10.35 -6.44 34.94
CA PRO A 24 -11.10 -5.40 34.22
C PRO A 24 -11.09 -5.79 32.75
N PRO A 25 -12.17 -5.57 31.98
CA PRO A 25 -12.09 -5.70 30.53
C PRO A 25 -10.91 -4.83 30.13
N SER A 26 -9.81 -5.48 29.73
CA SER A 26 -8.70 -4.78 29.14
C SER A 26 -9.36 -3.99 28.04
N ASN A 27 -9.39 -2.66 28.17
CA ASN A 27 -9.62 -1.76 27.06
C ASN A 27 -8.92 -2.41 25.88
N PRO A 28 -9.57 -2.65 24.73
CA PRO A 28 -8.91 -3.29 23.61
C PRO A 28 -7.67 -2.44 23.35
N THR A 29 -6.53 -2.92 23.84
CA THR A 29 -5.24 -2.31 23.63
C THR A 29 -5.15 -2.43 22.13
N ILE A 30 -5.39 -1.31 21.45
CA ILE A 30 -5.18 -1.19 20.01
C ILE A 30 -3.72 -1.56 19.89
N SER A 31 -3.49 -2.83 19.59
CA SER A 31 -2.19 -3.42 19.62
C SER A 31 -1.43 -2.69 18.53
N GLU A 32 -0.29 -2.10 18.86
CA GLU A 32 0.64 -1.43 17.94
C GLU A 32 0.78 -2.11 16.55
N PRO A 33 0.64 -3.45 16.37
CA PRO A 33 0.54 -4.06 15.03
C PRO A 33 -0.57 -3.49 14.12
N THR A 34 -1.72 -3.07 14.66
CA THR A 34 -2.85 -2.56 13.83
C THR A 34 -2.65 -1.14 13.35
N LEU A 35 -1.97 -0.29 14.12
CA LEU A 35 -1.63 1.09 13.74
C LEU A 35 -0.56 1.11 12.63
N ARG A 36 0.51 0.32 12.76
CA ARG A 36 1.51 0.12 11.68
C ARG A 36 0.90 -0.47 10.41
N ARG A 37 -0.08 -1.36 10.54
CA ARG A 37 -0.77 -1.95 9.38
C ARG A 37 -1.61 -0.92 8.61
N ARG A 38 -2.18 0.08 9.28
CA ARG A 38 -2.92 1.17 8.61
C ARG A 38 -1.99 2.16 7.92
N GLU A 39 -0.87 2.52 8.54
CA GLU A 39 0.15 3.39 7.94
C GLU A 39 0.73 2.77 6.66
N THR A 40 1.08 1.48 6.71
CA THR A 40 1.58 0.73 5.54
C THR A 40 0.54 0.58 4.41
N VAL A 41 -0.76 0.52 4.73
CA VAL A 41 -1.83 0.53 3.71
C VAL A 41 -1.95 1.91 3.07
N TRP A 42 -1.96 2.99 3.85
CA TRP A 42 -2.01 4.35 3.31
C TRP A 42 -0.79 4.69 2.45
N GLU A 43 0.41 4.29 2.85
CA GLU A 43 1.62 4.45 2.04
C GLU A 43 1.56 3.68 0.72
N ARG A 44 1.02 2.46 0.73
CA ARG A 44 0.81 1.68 -0.50
C ARG A 44 -0.23 2.32 -1.42
N VAL A 45 -1.35 2.79 -0.86
CA VAL A 45 -2.40 3.45 -1.63
C VAL A 45 -1.89 4.78 -2.22
N LEU A 46 -1.19 5.59 -1.42
CA LEU A 46 -0.61 6.85 -1.87
C LEU A 46 0.48 6.61 -2.92
N GLY A 47 1.34 5.62 -2.73
CA GLY A 47 2.35 5.24 -3.72
C GLY A 47 1.75 4.74 -5.04
N ASN A 48 0.61 4.04 -5.00
CA ASN A 48 -0.12 3.63 -6.20
C ASN A 48 -0.79 4.83 -6.89
N PHE A 49 -1.41 5.72 -6.12
CA PHE A 49 -2.02 6.93 -6.65
C PHE A 49 -1.00 7.85 -7.32
N VAL A 50 0.13 8.11 -6.66
CA VAL A 50 1.22 8.95 -7.22
C VAL A 50 1.77 8.31 -8.50
N ASN A 51 1.96 7.00 -8.52
CA ASN A 51 2.43 6.30 -9.72
C ASN A 51 1.43 6.41 -10.89
N ALA A 52 0.12 6.25 -10.62
CA ALA A 52 -0.92 6.44 -11.61
C ALA A 52 -0.96 7.88 -12.13
N LEU A 53 -0.84 8.86 -11.23
CA LEU A 53 -0.81 10.28 -11.58
C LEU A 53 0.40 10.62 -12.46
N LEU A 54 1.59 10.12 -12.12
CA LEU A 54 2.80 10.32 -12.92
C LEU A 54 2.67 9.71 -14.32
N ARG A 55 1.99 8.57 -14.46
CA ARG A 55 1.69 7.99 -15.78
C ARG A 55 0.80 8.90 -16.61
N VAL A 56 -0.28 9.40 -16.02
CA VAL A 56 -1.22 10.30 -16.70
C VAL A 56 -0.51 11.59 -17.14
N ILE A 57 0.30 12.18 -16.25
CA ILE A 57 1.10 13.37 -16.56
C ILE A 57 2.12 13.06 -17.68
N GLY A 58 2.82 11.93 -17.61
CA GLY A 58 3.78 11.52 -18.63
C GLY A 58 3.13 11.38 -20.02
N VAL A 59 1.96 10.75 -20.10
CA VAL A 59 1.18 10.62 -21.35
C VAL A 59 0.70 11.99 -21.85
N ALA A 60 0.21 12.85 -20.97
CA ALA A 60 -0.23 14.19 -21.36
C ALA A 60 0.92 15.03 -21.92
N ILE A 61 2.09 15.01 -21.27
CA ILE A 61 3.30 15.70 -21.75
C ILE A 61 3.76 15.12 -23.10
N PHE A 62 3.70 13.80 -23.27
CA PHE A 62 4.03 13.14 -24.53
C PHE A 62 3.11 13.60 -25.68
N LEU A 63 1.79 13.63 -25.46
CA LEU A 63 0.85 14.12 -26.47
C LEU A 63 1.05 15.60 -26.80
N LEU A 64 1.35 16.44 -25.79
CA LEU A 64 1.70 17.84 -26.00
C LEU A 64 2.99 17.98 -26.83
N SER A 65 3.99 17.13 -26.60
CA SER A 65 5.25 17.15 -27.36
C SER A 65 5.04 16.87 -28.86
N ILE A 66 4.09 15.97 -29.18
CA ILE A 66 3.67 15.66 -30.56
C ILE A 66 2.93 16.86 -31.16
N GLY A 67 2.00 17.47 -30.41
CA GLY A 67 1.29 18.67 -30.88
C GLY A 67 2.25 19.83 -31.20
N LEU A 68 3.20 20.10 -30.29
CA LEU A 68 4.26 21.10 -30.49
C LEU A 68 5.15 20.78 -31.69
N PHE A 69 5.44 19.49 -31.92
CA PHE A 69 6.19 19.06 -33.10
C PHE A 69 5.45 19.38 -34.40
N PHE A 70 4.16 19.04 -34.49
CA PHE A 70 3.36 19.35 -35.67
C PHE A 70 3.20 20.85 -35.92
N MET A 71 3.10 21.65 -34.84
CA MET A 71 3.13 23.11 -34.95
C MET A 71 4.49 23.60 -35.47
N ALA A 72 5.60 23.03 -34.98
CA ALA A 72 6.94 23.38 -35.45
C ALA A 72 7.17 23.01 -36.93
N VAL A 73 6.56 21.93 -37.42
CA VAL A 73 6.66 21.53 -38.84
C VAL A 73 5.90 22.47 -39.76
N GLN A 74 4.78 23.03 -39.29
CA GLN A 74 3.94 23.95 -40.07
C GLN A 74 4.43 25.40 -40.04
N GLU A 75 5.18 25.80 -39.01
CA GLU A 75 5.74 27.15 -38.92
C GLU A 75 6.81 27.39 -40.01
N PRO A 76 6.76 28.53 -40.70
CA PRO A 76 7.80 28.92 -41.64
C PRO A 76 9.18 28.97 -40.95
N GLU A 77 10.23 28.81 -41.75
CA GLU A 77 11.60 28.87 -41.23
C GLU A 77 11.90 30.20 -40.55
N GLY A 78 12.14 30.13 -39.24
CA GLY A 78 12.34 31.29 -38.38
C GLY A 78 12.66 30.89 -36.94
N GLU A 79 12.76 31.89 -36.07
CA GLU A 79 13.09 31.70 -34.65
C GLU A 79 12.01 30.88 -33.91
N LYS A 80 10.74 31.10 -34.25
CA LYS A 80 9.59 30.37 -33.71
C LYS A 80 9.65 28.86 -33.96
N ARG A 81 10.04 28.43 -35.18
CA ARG A 81 10.22 27.01 -35.51
C ARG A 81 11.30 26.35 -34.63
N LYS A 82 12.41 27.05 -34.39
CA LYS A 82 13.49 26.56 -33.52
C LYS A 82 13.04 26.49 -32.06
N GLU A 83 12.30 27.48 -31.59
CA GLU A 83 11.74 27.50 -30.23
C GLU A 83 10.74 26.36 -30.01
N LEU A 84 9.78 26.17 -30.92
CA LEU A 84 8.82 25.06 -30.87
C LEU A 84 9.53 23.70 -30.97
N GLY A 85 10.56 23.58 -31.81
CA GLY A 85 11.37 22.37 -31.90
C GLY A 85 12.09 22.06 -30.59
N ARG A 86 12.66 23.06 -29.91
CA ARG A 86 13.27 22.91 -28.59
C ARG A 86 12.24 22.55 -27.52
N ALA A 87 11.08 23.20 -27.51
CA ALA A 87 9.99 22.90 -26.58
C ALA A 87 9.44 21.48 -26.75
N SER A 88 9.28 21.03 -28.00
CA SER A 88 8.91 19.64 -28.33
C SER A 88 9.97 18.65 -27.84
N GLY A 89 11.26 18.91 -28.12
CA GLY A 89 12.35 18.06 -27.63
C GLY A 89 12.41 17.95 -26.10
N LEU A 90 12.28 19.08 -25.39
CA LEU A 90 12.29 19.12 -23.91
C LEU A 90 11.09 18.40 -23.29
N SER A 91 9.89 18.63 -23.83
CA SER A 91 8.67 17.93 -23.37
C SER A 91 8.76 16.43 -23.61
N PHE A 92 9.22 16.00 -24.78
CA PHE A 92 9.44 14.59 -25.09
C PHE A 92 10.46 13.93 -24.16
N GLY A 93 11.60 14.60 -23.92
CA GLY A 93 12.61 14.13 -22.97
C GLY A 93 12.07 13.98 -21.55
N THR A 94 11.25 14.94 -21.10
CA THR A 94 10.59 14.90 -19.78
C THR A 94 9.63 13.71 -19.67
N ALA A 95 8.84 13.45 -20.71
CA ALA A 95 7.94 12.29 -20.73
C ALA A 95 8.71 10.96 -20.62
N ILE A 96 9.86 10.83 -21.28
CA ILE A 96 10.72 9.64 -21.18
C ILE A 96 11.25 9.45 -19.75
N VAL A 97 11.73 10.52 -19.13
CA VAL A 97 12.25 10.47 -17.76
C VAL A 97 11.16 10.00 -16.79
N ILE A 98 9.97 10.60 -16.86
CA ILE A 98 8.82 10.21 -16.03
C ILE A 98 8.49 8.74 -16.24
N TRP A 99 8.41 8.29 -17.50
CA TRP A 99 8.11 6.90 -17.82
C TRP A 99 9.14 5.94 -17.24
N LYS A 100 10.43 6.23 -17.40
CA LYS A 100 11.54 5.42 -16.86
C LYS A 100 11.49 5.36 -15.34
N SER A 101 11.29 6.49 -14.66
CA SER A 101 11.18 6.53 -13.19
C SER A 101 10.00 5.71 -12.69
N VAL A 102 8.86 5.79 -13.36
CA VAL A 102 7.66 4.98 -13.07
C VAL A 102 7.97 3.48 -13.22
N CYS A 103 8.56 3.08 -14.34
CA CYS A 103 8.93 1.67 -14.57
C CYS A 103 9.92 1.16 -13.50
N GLN A 104 10.96 1.93 -13.18
CA GLN A 104 11.93 1.55 -12.15
C GLN A 104 11.27 1.43 -10.76
N ALA A 105 10.36 2.34 -10.41
CA ALA A 105 9.62 2.27 -9.15
C ALA A 105 8.70 1.04 -9.07
N GLU A 106 8.19 0.54 -10.21
CA GLU A 106 7.43 -0.70 -10.27
C GLU A 106 8.33 -1.93 -10.18
N GLU A 107 9.46 -1.95 -10.88
CA GLU A 107 10.44 -3.03 -10.81
C GLU A 107 10.96 -3.21 -9.38
N PHE A 108 11.33 -2.10 -8.72
CA PHE A 108 11.79 -2.15 -7.33
C PHE A 108 10.72 -2.67 -6.37
N ARG A 109 9.45 -2.28 -6.58
CA ARG A 109 8.33 -2.82 -5.78
C ARG A 109 8.10 -4.30 -6.02
N ARG A 110 8.22 -4.77 -7.26
CA ARG A 110 8.11 -6.21 -7.59
C ARG A 110 9.24 -7.00 -6.95
N GLN A 111 10.48 -6.52 -7.04
CA GLN A 111 11.64 -7.16 -6.42
C GLN A 111 11.48 -7.25 -4.91
N ARG A 112 11.02 -6.16 -4.25
CA ARG A 112 10.78 -6.16 -2.82
C ARG A 112 9.68 -7.12 -2.41
N PHE A 113 8.57 -7.15 -3.14
CA PHE A 113 7.49 -8.11 -2.89
C PHE A 113 7.96 -9.56 -3.06
N GLN A 114 8.78 -9.84 -4.07
CA GLN A 114 9.36 -11.17 -4.29
C GLN A 114 10.34 -11.57 -3.18
N ALA A 115 11.19 -10.64 -2.73
CA ALA A 115 12.08 -10.87 -1.59
C ALA A 115 11.28 -11.11 -0.28
N ASP A 116 10.19 -10.37 -0.05
CA ASP A 116 9.34 -10.54 1.13
C ASP A 116 8.59 -11.90 1.12
N LEU A 117 8.26 -12.42 -0.07
CA LEU A 117 7.71 -13.77 -0.28
C LEU A 117 8.76 -14.85 0.00
N GLU A 118 9.96 -14.72 -0.55
CA GLU A 118 11.07 -15.67 -0.33
C GLU A 118 11.52 -15.71 1.13
N ALA A 119 11.46 -14.57 1.83
CA ALA A 119 11.77 -14.46 3.25
C ALA A 119 10.67 -15.04 4.18
N GLY A 120 9.55 -15.54 3.64
CA GLY A 120 8.44 -16.09 4.43
C GLY A 120 7.68 -15.07 5.28
N SER A 121 7.90 -13.76 5.07
CA SER A 121 7.24 -12.68 5.84
C SER A 121 5.80 -12.42 5.38
N ILE A 122 5.47 -12.87 4.16
CA ILE A 122 4.13 -12.84 3.58
C ILE A 122 3.73 -14.30 3.35
N SER A 123 2.92 -14.86 4.26
CA SER A 123 2.33 -16.19 4.04
C SER A 123 1.31 -16.12 2.91
N ASN A 124 1.41 -17.06 1.95
CA ASN A 124 0.48 -17.24 0.83
C ASN A 124 -0.84 -17.91 1.25
N GLU A 125 -1.12 -17.98 2.56
CA GLU A 125 -2.38 -18.50 3.07
C GLU A 125 -3.52 -17.57 2.64
N ILE A 126 -4.13 -17.92 1.51
CA ILE A 126 -5.48 -17.53 1.15
C ILE A 126 -6.35 -17.90 2.36
N PRO A 127 -7.07 -16.96 3.00
CA PRO A 127 -8.03 -17.35 4.02
C PRO A 127 -9.09 -18.20 3.33
N LEU A 128 -9.00 -19.52 3.52
CA LEU A 128 -10.11 -20.43 3.30
C LEU A 128 -11.19 -19.97 4.27
N ILE A 129 -12.15 -19.23 3.74
CA ILE A 129 -13.37 -18.93 4.46
C ILE A 129 -14.09 -20.27 4.56
N ASP A 130 -14.01 -20.91 5.73
CA ASP A 130 -14.88 -22.04 6.07
C ASP A 130 -16.32 -21.51 6.08
N ILE A 131 -17.06 -21.83 5.02
CA ILE A 131 -18.51 -21.67 4.98
C ILE A 131 -19.07 -22.98 5.55
N GLU A 132 -19.27 -23.05 6.87
CA GLU A 132 -20.06 -24.13 7.47
C GLU A 132 -21.50 -24.06 6.92
N SER A 133 -21.99 -25.20 6.43
CA SER A 133 -23.29 -25.41 5.79
C SER A 133 -24.30 -26.04 6.75
#